data_AF-A0A2V8IJX1-F1
#
_entry.id   AF-A0A2V8IJX1-F1
#
_cell.length_a   1.000
_cell.length_b   1.000
_cell.length_c   1.000
_cell.angle_alpha   90.00
_cell.angle_beta   90.00
_cell.angle_gamma   90.00
#
_symmetry.space_group_name_H-M   'P 1'
#
loop_
_entity.id
_entity.type
_entity.pdbx_description
1 polymer ?
#
loop_
_entity_poly.entity_id
_entity_poly.type
_entity_poly.pdbx_seq_one_letter_code
_entity_poly.pdbx_strand_id
1 'polypeptide(L)'
;MDLFDVIGPSADLKLNDSGVLQTFLNSVSDAFTSAQGTPTLLHGRRVEAMFAYVAAALGKCIAIKEEDAGDLYASSTDLQAPDYRLILNDETEILVEVKNCHKRRLTAPLTFSPQYIQKLRNYEATFRRPVYVATFWSRWSKWSLVPLAKVPVRGNHFGFTMQEAMLMNEMRSIGDHMIATTPPLILRLFVDPVTMAAGQNRVIVRTRAVEMYCGGRKVEDKFEKKVVMYFMLYGGWPQRAPVEIQDGRLMWIDHVAEPEQPTPGQGFEMIDFMSGLISSTFTRYTVTDIGEIRLLKPRFDPDALRFDIPRDYHGEDVPLWRFEIFPSSLETSHEAEPAPG
;
A
#
# COMPACT_ATOMS: atom_id res chain seq x y z
N MET A 1 -1.74 0.45 -26.81
CA MET A 1 -1.15 -0.77 -27.38
C MET A 1 -2.24 -1.46 -28.17
N ASP A 2 -1.97 -1.84 -29.41
CA ASP A 2 -2.91 -2.64 -30.20
C ASP A 2 -2.84 -4.09 -29.68
N LEU A 3 -3.98 -4.68 -29.33
CA LEU A 3 -4.05 -6.04 -28.79
C LEU A 3 -3.57 -7.08 -29.82
N PHE A 4 -3.75 -6.77 -31.11
CA PHE A 4 -3.29 -7.63 -32.19
C PHE A 4 -1.76 -7.65 -32.30
N ASP A 5 -1.10 -6.50 -32.12
CA ASP A 5 0.37 -6.41 -32.17
C ASP A 5 1.04 -7.22 -31.04
N VAL A 6 0.36 -7.40 -29.91
CA VAL A 6 0.87 -8.17 -28.75
C VAL A 6 0.64 -9.67 -28.92
N ILE A 7 -0.57 -10.07 -29.32
CA ILE A 7 -0.96 -11.50 -29.38
C ILE A 7 -0.59 -12.11 -30.73
N GLY A 8 -0.67 -11.34 -31.80
CA GLY A 8 -0.45 -11.77 -33.18
C GLY A 8 0.88 -12.51 -33.38
N PRO A 9 2.03 -11.90 -32.99
CA PRO A 9 3.33 -12.54 -33.13
C PRO A 9 3.49 -13.82 -32.30
N SER A 10 2.98 -13.85 -31.06
CA SER A 10 3.14 -15.00 -30.16
C SER A 10 2.27 -16.20 -30.53
N ALA A 11 1.14 -15.94 -31.21
CA ALA A 11 0.23 -16.96 -31.71
C ALA A 11 0.40 -17.26 -33.22
N ASP A 12 1.46 -16.76 -33.86
CA ASP A 12 1.74 -16.88 -35.31
C ASP A 12 0.54 -16.51 -36.20
N LEU A 13 -0.18 -15.46 -35.82
CA LEU A 13 -1.39 -15.02 -36.53
C LEU A 13 -1.02 -14.17 -37.74
N LYS A 14 -1.45 -14.61 -38.92
CA LYS A 14 -1.27 -13.89 -40.18
C LYS A 14 -2.55 -13.14 -40.53
N LEU A 15 -2.47 -11.83 -40.75
CA LEU A 15 -3.63 -10.96 -41.04
C LEU A 15 -4.53 -11.44 -42.20
N ASN A 16 -4.01 -12.28 -43.08
CA ASN A 16 -4.65 -12.67 -44.33
C ASN A 16 -5.38 -14.03 -44.24
N ASP A 17 -5.31 -14.73 -43.11
CA ASP A 17 -5.83 -16.10 -42.98
C ASP A 17 -7.29 -16.11 -42.51
N SER A 18 -8.13 -16.87 -43.24
CA SER A 18 -9.51 -17.13 -42.83
C SER A 18 -9.53 -18.03 -41.59
N GLY A 19 -9.82 -17.46 -40.42
CA GLY A 19 -9.83 -18.17 -39.13
C GLY A 19 -9.03 -17.48 -38.02
N VAL A 20 -8.22 -16.48 -38.36
CA VAL A 20 -7.36 -15.72 -37.41
C VAL A 20 -8.15 -15.12 -36.26
N LEU A 21 -9.34 -14.60 -36.52
CA LEU A 21 -10.21 -14.05 -35.47
C LEU A 21 -10.54 -15.12 -34.41
N GLN A 22 -10.85 -16.35 -34.83
CA GLN A 22 -11.21 -17.40 -33.88
C GLN A 22 -9.99 -17.87 -33.08
N THR A 23 -8.83 -18.04 -33.73
CA THR A 23 -7.59 -18.39 -33.03
C THR A 23 -7.19 -17.31 -32.03
N PHE A 24 -7.28 -16.04 -32.42
CA PHE A 24 -7.05 -14.89 -31.55
C PHE A 24 -7.98 -14.89 -30.33
N LEU A 25 -9.28 -15.09 -30.53
CA LEU A 25 -10.26 -15.16 -29.43
C LEU A 25 -9.97 -16.34 -28.49
N ASN A 26 -9.55 -17.48 -29.02
CA ASN A 26 -9.17 -18.63 -28.20
C ASN A 26 -7.92 -18.33 -27.36
N SER A 27 -6.87 -17.73 -27.96
CA SER A 27 -5.67 -17.34 -27.23
C SER A 27 -5.95 -16.34 -26.10
N VAL A 28 -6.84 -15.37 -26.35
CA VAL A 28 -7.30 -14.42 -25.32
C VAL A 28 -8.04 -15.16 -24.20
N SER A 29 -8.94 -16.09 -24.56
CA SER A 29 -9.71 -16.88 -23.60
C SER A 29 -8.82 -17.76 -22.72
N ASP A 30 -7.82 -18.42 -23.29
CA ASP A 30 -6.89 -19.28 -22.56
C ASP A 30 -6.01 -18.48 -21.61
N ALA A 31 -5.48 -17.34 -22.07
CA ALA A 31 -4.71 -16.43 -21.24
C ALA A 31 -5.53 -15.90 -20.04
N PHE A 32 -6.79 -15.55 -20.28
CA PHE A 32 -7.71 -15.10 -19.24
C PHE A 32 -8.01 -16.22 -18.22
N THR A 33 -8.34 -17.41 -18.70
CA THR A 33 -8.67 -18.58 -17.85
C THR A 33 -7.47 -19.01 -17.01
N SER A 34 -6.26 -19.01 -17.60
CA SER A 34 -5.01 -19.30 -16.90
C SER A 34 -4.71 -18.28 -15.79
N ALA A 35 -4.93 -16.99 -16.07
CA ALA A 35 -4.77 -15.93 -15.09
C ALA A 35 -5.78 -16.06 -13.94
N GLN A 36 -7.04 -16.39 -14.23
CA GLN A 36 -8.05 -16.66 -13.20
C GLN A 36 -7.72 -17.88 -12.33
N GLY A 37 -7.14 -18.93 -12.93
CA GLY A 37 -6.75 -20.15 -12.24
C GLY A 37 -5.53 -20.02 -11.33
N THR A 38 -4.82 -18.88 -11.35
CA THR A 38 -3.56 -18.68 -10.61
C THR A 38 -3.67 -17.49 -9.63
N PRO A 39 -4.21 -17.68 -8.41
CA PRO A 39 -4.40 -16.60 -7.43
C PRO A 39 -3.13 -15.79 -7.13
N THR A 40 -1.98 -16.47 -7.04
CA THR A 40 -0.68 -15.83 -6.78
C THR A 40 -0.32 -14.79 -7.86
N LEU A 41 -0.61 -15.09 -9.13
CA LEU A 41 -0.34 -14.18 -10.25
C LEU A 41 -1.26 -12.95 -10.19
N LEU A 42 -2.54 -13.14 -9.86
CA LEU A 42 -3.49 -12.04 -9.68
C LEU A 42 -3.09 -11.13 -8.52
N HIS A 43 -2.67 -11.71 -7.39
CA HIS A 43 -2.15 -10.92 -6.26
C HIS A 43 -0.88 -10.17 -6.63
N GLY A 44 0.02 -10.77 -7.41
CA GLY A 44 1.23 -10.12 -7.93
C GLY A 44 0.90 -8.89 -8.77
N ARG A 45 0.14 -9.07 -9.86
CA ARG A 45 -0.27 -8.00 -10.78
C ARG A 45 -1.03 -6.88 -10.07
N ARG A 46 -1.90 -7.23 -9.11
CA ARG A 46 -2.62 -6.23 -8.32
C ARG A 46 -1.68 -5.41 -7.44
N VAL A 47 -0.68 -6.03 -6.81
CA VAL A 47 0.30 -5.34 -5.97
C VAL A 47 1.21 -4.44 -6.80
N GLU A 48 1.62 -4.90 -7.98
CA GLU A 48 2.34 -4.11 -8.97
C GLU A 48 1.56 -2.86 -9.37
N ALA A 49 0.28 -3.00 -9.75
CA ALA A 49 -0.60 -1.86 -10.02
C ALA A 49 -0.78 -0.95 -8.79
N MET A 50 -0.92 -1.54 -7.59
CA MET A 50 -1.07 -0.78 -6.35
C MET A 50 0.16 0.10 -6.05
N PHE A 51 1.37 -0.35 -6.40
CA PHE A 51 2.58 0.43 -6.18
C PHE A 51 2.54 1.77 -6.92
N ALA A 52 2.14 1.79 -8.19
CA ALA A 52 2.04 3.02 -8.96
C ALA A 52 1.06 4.03 -8.31
N TYR A 53 -0.06 3.53 -7.78
CA TYR A 53 -1.03 4.35 -7.05
C TYR A 53 -0.48 4.90 -5.75
N VAL A 54 0.25 4.07 -4.99
CA VAL A 54 0.94 4.49 -3.76
C VAL A 54 1.99 5.56 -4.08
N ALA A 55 2.88 5.31 -5.03
CA ALA A 55 3.95 6.23 -5.40
C ALA A 55 3.43 7.59 -5.90
N ALA A 56 2.34 7.60 -6.68
CA ALA A 56 1.70 8.85 -7.11
C ALA A 56 1.07 9.61 -5.93
N ALA A 57 0.26 8.91 -5.12
CA ALA A 57 -0.49 9.53 -4.04
C ALA A 57 0.39 10.04 -2.87
N LEU A 58 1.61 9.51 -2.72
CA LEU A 58 2.60 10.04 -1.76
C LEU A 58 3.17 11.42 -2.15
N GLY A 59 2.98 11.86 -3.41
CA GLY A 59 3.19 13.25 -3.82
C GLY A 59 4.64 13.69 -4.00
N LYS A 60 5.62 12.77 -4.05
CA LYS A 60 7.02 13.08 -4.42
C LYS A 60 7.45 12.60 -5.80
N CYS A 61 6.54 12.03 -6.59
CA CYS A 61 6.81 11.64 -7.98
C CYS A 61 6.23 12.69 -8.95
N ILE A 62 7.06 13.18 -9.87
CA ILE A 62 6.65 14.00 -11.02
C ILE A 62 6.00 13.12 -12.08
N ALA A 63 6.58 11.95 -12.35
CA ALA A 63 6.11 11.03 -13.36
C ALA A 63 6.36 9.58 -12.95
N ILE A 64 5.47 8.70 -13.39
CA ILE A 64 5.53 7.25 -13.20
C ILE A 64 5.26 6.60 -14.55
N LYS A 65 6.17 5.74 -15.01
CA LYS A 65 6.03 4.98 -16.26
C LYS A 65 6.16 3.49 -15.97
N GLU A 66 5.29 2.67 -16.54
CA GLU A 66 5.50 1.22 -16.64
C GLU A 66 6.73 0.96 -17.53
N GLU A 67 7.81 0.44 -16.96
CA GLU A 67 9.11 0.34 -17.64
C GLU A 67 9.27 -0.95 -18.43
N ASP A 68 8.63 -2.03 -17.99
CA ASP A 68 8.52 -3.30 -18.70
C ASP A 68 7.41 -3.33 -19.76
N ALA A 69 6.60 -2.27 -19.85
CA ALA A 69 5.58 -2.11 -20.87
C ALA A 69 6.16 -1.59 -22.19
N GLY A 70 5.99 -2.37 -23.25
CA GLY A 70 6.41 -2.04 -24.62
C GLY A 70 7.61 -2.85 -25.09
N ASP A 71 8.09 -2.54 -26.29
CA ASP A 71 9.21 -3.26 -26.90
C ASP A 71 10.55 -2.74 -26.39
N LEU A 72 11.40 -3.65 -25.93
CA LEU A 72 12.81 -3.40 -25.63
C LEU A 72 13.69 -4.05 -26.70
N TYR A 73 14.28 -3.23 -27.56
CA TYR A 73 15.29 -3.68 -28.50
C TYR A 73 16.69 -3.49 -27.88
N ALA A 74 17.32 -4.60 -27.51
CA ALA A 74 18.66 -4.62 -26.96
C ALA A 74 19.53 -5.64 -27.69
N SER A 75 20.82 -5.35 -27.83
CA SER A 75 21.79 -6.29 -28.38
C SER A 75 22.08 -7.47 -27.44
N SER A 76 21.75 -7.32 -26.15
CA SER A 76 21.89 -8.35 -25.12
C SER A 76 20.51 -8.87 -24.72
N THR A 77 20.39 -10.19 -24.57
CA THR A 77 19.20 -10.85 -24.03
C THR A 77 19.27 -11.01 -22.50
N ASP A 78 20.33 -10.52 -21.86
CA ASP A 78 20.57 -10.63 -20.42
C ASP A 78 20.14 -9.37 -19.64
N LEU A 79 18.96 -8.85 -20.01
CA LEU A 79 18.34 -7.69 -19.38
C LEU A 79 16.98 -8.10 -18.82
N GLN A 80 16.67 -7.58 -17.64
CA GLN A 80 15.33 -7.63 -17.06
C GLN A 80 14.90 -6.20 -16.82
N ALA A 81 13.87 -5.75 -17.54
CA ALA A 81 13.25 -4.45 -17.28
C ALA A 81 12.55 -4.51 -15.91
N PRO A 82 12.77 -3.51 -15.04
CA PRO A 82 11.97 -3.32 -13.84
C PRO A 82 10.52 -2.92 -14.19
N ASP A 83 9.59 -3.10 -13.26
CA ASP A 83 8.17 -2.81 -13.50
C ASP A 83 7.91 -1.31 -13.72
N TYR A 84 8.61 -0.42 -13.01
CA TYR A 84 8.38 1.03 -13.09
C TYR A 84 9.65 1.86 -13.18
N ARG A 85 9.52 3.04 -13.81
CA ARG A 85 10.45 4.17 -13.71
C ARG A 85 9.74 5.34 -13.04
N LEU A 86 10.36 5.89 -12.00
CA LEU A 86 9.87 7.05 -11.26
C LEU A 86 10.80 8.24 -11.51
N ILE A 87 10.21 9.41 -11.79
CA ILE A 87 10.91 10.71 -11.78
C ILE A 87 10.46 11.43 -10.51
N LEU A 88 11.38 11.75 -9.60
CA LEU A 88 11.08 12.37 -8.32
C LEU A 88 11.09 13.90 -8.42
N ASN A 89 10.56 14.58 -7.41
CA ASN A 89 10.48 16.05 -7.36
C ASN A 89 11.84 16.76 -7.40
N ASP A 90 12.93 16.06 -7.07
CA ASP A 90 14.30 16.55 -7.18
C ASP A 90 14.98 16.16 -8.51
N GLU A 91 14.18 15.71 -9.49
CA GLU A 91 14.59 15.24 -10.81
C GLU A 91 15.43 13.95 -10.80
N THR A 92 15.67 13.36 -9.63
CA THR A 92 16.26 12.03 -9.53
C THR A 92 15.32 11.04 -10.20
N GLU A 93 15.89 10.09 -10.94
CA GLU A 93 15.09 8.99 -11.47
C GLU A 93 15.59 7.66 -10.95
N ILE A 94 14.62 6.83 -10.58
CA ILE A 94 14.85 5.49 -10.06
C ILE A 94 14.02 4.48 -10.84
N LEU A 95 14.56 3.28 -10.96
CA LEU A 95 13.84 2.14 -11.50
C LEU A 95 13.35 1.27 -10.33
N VAL A 96 12.17 0.68 -10.46
CA VAL A 96 11.54 -0.06 -9.37
C VAL A 96 11.02 -1.41 -9.87
N GLU A 97 11.56 -2.47 -9.28
CA GLU A 97 11.02 -3.82 -9.35
C GLU A 97 10.05 -4.04 -8.18
N VAL A 98 8.81 -4.40 -8.45
CA VAL A 98 7.77 -4.65 -7.47
C VAL A 98 7.66 -6.13 -7.15
N LYS A 99 7.51 -6.44 -5.86
CA LYS A 99 7.31 -7.79 -5.35
C LYS A 99 6.21 -7.82 -4.31
N ASN A 100 5.36 -8.83 -4.39
CA ASN A 100 4.45 -9.19 -3.32
C ASN A 100 5.07 -10.30 -2.45
N CYS A 101 5.09 -10.10 -1.14
CA CYS A 101 5.61 -11.08 -0.19
C CYS A 101 4.53 -11.45 0.85
N HIS A 102 4.19 -12.75 0.93
CA HIS A 102 3.20 -13.28 1.87
C HIS A 102 3.82 -14.35 2.80
N LYS A 103 4.97 -14.04 3.40
CA LYS A 103 5.58 -14.94 4.40
C LYS A 103 4.92 -14.76 5.77
N ARG A 104 4.85 -15.84 6.55
CA ARG A 104 4.24 -15.82 7.91
C ARG A 104 5.14 -15.22 8.98
N ARG A 105 6.46 -15.35 8.83
CA ARG A 105 7.46 -14.91 9.81
C ARG A 105 8.23 -13.73 9.25
N LEU A 106 8.49 -12.73 10.09
CA LEU A 106 9.30 -11.56 9.73
C LEU A 106 10.72 -11.94 9.27
N THR A 107 11.25 -13.05 9.79
CA THR A 107 12.58 -13.60 9.50
C THR A 107 12.63 -14.52 8.28
N ALA A 108 11.50 -14.82 7.64
CA ALA A 108 11.50 -15.63 6.42
C ALA A 108 11.86 -14.74 5.22
N PRO A 109 12.92 -15.05 4.45
CA PRO A 109 13.40 -14.16 3.41
C PRO A 109 12.50 -14.21 2.16
N LEU A 110 12.43 -13.07 1.47
CA LEU A 110 12.16 -13.00 0.03
C LEU A 110 13.48 -13.26 -0.69
N THR A 111 13.51 -14.24 -1.60
CA THR A 111 14.74 -14.66 -2.28
C THR A 111 14.64 -14.51 -3.78
N PHE A 112 15.79 -14.22 -4.40
CA PHE A 112 15.98 -14.03 -5.83
C PHE A 112 17.08 -14.97 -6.33
N SER A 113 16.97 -15.44 -7.57
CA SER A 113 18.06 -16.19 -8.19
C SER A 113 19.22 -15.25 -8.55
N PRO A 114 20.48 -15.75 -8.54
CA PRO A 114 21.63 -14.94 -8.98
C PRO A 114 21.47 -14.39 -10.40
N GLN A 115 20.93 -15.20 -11.31
CA GLN A 115 20.70 -14.82 -12.71
C GLN A 115 19.73 -13.64 -12.81
N TYR A 116 18.63 -13.67 -12.04
CA TYR A 116 17.64 -12.61 -12.06
C TYR A 116 18.20 -11.29 -11.53
N ILE A 117 18.94 -11.32 -10.41
CA ILE A 117 19.62 -10.13 -9.89
C ILE A 117 20.65 -9.58 -10.88
N GLN A 118 21.40 -10.46 -11.54
CA GLN A 118 22.38 -10.04 -12.53
C GLN A 118 21.72 -9.32 -13.71
N LYS A 119 20.58 -9.82 -14.21
CA LYS A 119 19.81 -9.16 -15.27
C LYS A 119 19.32 -7.77 -14.88
N LEU A 120 18.85 -7.59 -13.64
CA LEU A 120 18.46 -6.27 -13.13
C LEU A 120 19.67 -5.33 -12.99
N ARG A 121 20.82 -5.84 -12.53
CA ARG A 121 22.08 -5.06 -12.46
C ARG A 121 22.58 -4.64 -13.85
N ASN A 122 22.46 -5.54 -14.83
CA ASN A 122 22.81 -5.21 -16.21
C ASN A 122 21.89 -4.10 -16.76
N TYR A 123 20.59 -4.14 -16.42
CA TYR A 123 19.64 -3.10 -16.78
C TYR A 123 20.00 -1.76 -16.13
N GLU A 124 20.25 -1.76 -14.81
CA GLU A 124 20.75 -0.59 -14.06
C GLU A 124 21.99 0.03 -14.73
N ALA A 125 22.98 -0.79 -15.10
CA ALA A 125 24.20 -0.34 -15.75
C ALA A 125 23.96 0.22 -17.16
N THR A 126 23.05 -0.39 -17.92
CA THR A 126 22.72 0.00 -19.30
C THR A 126 22.02 1.35 -19.33
N PHE A 127 21.00 1.53 -18.48
CA PHE A 127 20.19 2.75 -18.44
C PHE A 127 20.73 3.82 -17.48
N ARG A 128 21.76 3.48 -16.68
CA ARG A 128 22.42 4.35 -15.70
C ARG A 128 21.44 4.97 -14.70
N ARG A 129 20.50 4.16 -14.24
CA ARG A 129 19.51 4.54 -13.21
C ARG A 129 19.47 3.47 -12.13
N PRO A 130 19.55 3.85 -10.85
CA PRO A 130 19.58 2.88 -9.75
C PRO A 130 18.27 2.09 -9.71
N VAL A 131 18.37 0.77 -9.54
CA VAL A 131 17.22 -0.10 -9.36
C VAL A 131 16.92 -0.25 -7.87
N TYR A 132 15.64 -0.22 -7.53
CA TYR A 132 15.10 -0.49 -6.21
C TYR A 132 14.14 -1.66 -6.27
N VAL A 133 14.02 -2.40 -5.16
CA VAL A 133 13.02 -3.44 -4.97
C VAL A 133 11.93 -2.91 -4.03
N ALA A 134 10.75 -2.62 -4.57
CA ALA A 134 9.56 -2.28 -3.80
C ALA A 134 8.84 -3.56 -3.38
N THR A 135 8.89 -3.90 -2.10
CA THR A 135 8.24 -5.10 -1.57
C THR A 135 7.00 -4.75 -0.76
N PHE A 136 5.85 -5.28 -1.16
CA PHE A 136 4.64 -5.26 -0.33
C PHE A 136 4.62 -6.49 0.57
N TRP A 137 4.75 -6.27 1.86
CA TRP A 137 4.65 -7.28 2.90
C TRP A 137 3.18 -7.50 3.26
N SER A 138 2.47 -8.19 2.37
CA SER A 138 0.99 -8.27 2.36
C SER A 138 0.33 -8.70 3.66
N ARG A 139 1.00 -9.52 4.49
CA ARG A 139 0.46 -9.93 5.80
C ARG A 139 0.41 -8.78 6.81
N TRP A 140 1.25 -7.76 6.65
CA TRP A 140 1.36 -6.60 7.54
C TRP A 140 0.93 -5.29 6.85
N SER A 141 0.53 -5.36 5.57
CA SER A 141 0.18 -4.21 4.74
C SER A 141 1.24 -3.10 4.73
N LYS A 142 2.53 -3.48 4.73
CA LYS A 142 3.65 -2.53 4.74
C LYS A 142 4.43 -2.58 3.43
N TRP A 143 4.96 -1.43 3.03
CA TRP A 143 5.89 -1.31 1.92
C TRP A 143 7.33 -1.12 2.41
N SER A 144 8.28 -1.69 1.68
CA SER A 144 9.69 -1.31 1.77
C SER A 144 10.25 -1.04 0.38
N LEU A 145 11.07 -0.02 0.24
CA LEU A 145 11.78 0.32 -0.99
C LEU A 145 13.28 0.17 -0.72
N VAL A 146 13.90 -0.88 -1.25
CA VAL A 146 15.29 -1.24 -0.93
C VAL A 146 16.16 -1.08 -2.18
N PRO A 147 17.27 -0.31 -2.15
CA PRO A 147 18.20 -0.26 -3.26
C PRO A 147 18.72 -1.66 -3.63
N LEU A 148 18.75 -2.01 -4.91
CA LEU A 148 19.24 -3.30 -5.39
C LEU A 148 20.68 -3.57 -4.94
N ALA A 149 21.50 -2.52 -4.86
CA ALA A 149 22.88 -2.57 -4.37
C ALA A 149 22.99 -3.02 -2.90
N LYS A 150 21.95 -2.83 -2.08
CA LYS A 150 21.92 -3.22 -0.66
C LYS A 150 21.36 -4.63 -0.43
N VAL A 151 20.87 -5.32 -1.47
CA VAL A 151 20.30 -6.67 -1.34
C VAL A 151 21.40 -7.69 -0.99
N PRO A 152 21.35 -8.34 0.19
CA PRO A 152 22.45 -9.18 0.64
C PRO A 152 22.44 -10.55 -0.06
N VAL A 153 23.62 -11.16 -0.11
CA VAL A 153 23.82 -12.53 -0.55
C VAL A 153 23.46 -13.48 0.59
N ARG A 154 22.70 -14.54 0.29
CA ARG A 154 22.29 -15.60 1.22
C ARG A 154 22.57 -16.96 0.59
N GLY A 155 23.76 -17.50 0.85
CA GLY A 155 24.23 -18.73 0.22
C GLY A 155 24.34 -18.55 -1.28
N ASN A 156 23.59 -19.35 -2.06
CA ASN A 156 23.56 -19.25 -3.53
C ASN A 156 22.42 -18.37 -4.07
N HIS A 157 21.80 -17.57 -3.21
CA HIS A 157 20.70 -16.67 -3.56
C HIS A 157 20.98 -15.25 -3.08
N PHE A 158 20.16 -14.31 -3.54
CA PHE A 158 20.09 -12.97 -3.00
C PHE A 158 18.76 -12.80 -2.27
N GLY A 159 18.67 -11.92 -1.28
CA GLY A 159 17.40 -11.63 -0.66
C GLY A 159 17.48 -11.13 0.77
N PHE A 160 16.37 -10.60 1.25
CA PHE A 160 16.26 -10.00 2.58
C PHE A 160 14.99 -10.46 3.28
N THR A 161 15.03 -10.39 4.60
CA THR A 161 13.86 -10.53 5.47
C THR A 161 13.09 -9.21 5.56
N MET A 162 11.89 -9.22 6.14
CA MET A 162 11.15 -7.96 6.37
C MET A 162 11.91 -7.03 7.31
N GLN A 163 12.57 -7.58 8.34
CA GLN A 163 13.35 -6.79 9.30
C GLN A 163 14.49 -6.06 8.60
N GLU A 164 15.27 -6.76 7.78
CA GLU A 164 16.36 -6.15 7.01
C GLU A 164 15.83 -5.13 6.00
N ALA A 165 14.73 -5.44 5.30
CA ALA A 165 14.13 -4.52 4.35
C ALA A 165 13.68 -3.21 5.02
N MET A 166 13.13 -3.29 6.23
CA MET A 166 12.74 -2.11 7.01
C MET A 166 13.94 -1.29 7.46
N LEU A 167 15.06 -1.92 7.81
CA LEU A 167 16.31 -1.22 8.13
C LEU A 167 16.90 -0.48 6.92
N MET A 168 16.69 -0.99 5.72
CA MET A 168 17.18 -0.40 4.46
C MET A 168 16.11 0.44 3.74
N ASN A 169 14.96 0.69 4.36
CA ASN A 169 13.78 1.19 3.68
C ASN A 169 13.92 2.67 3.31
N GLU A 170 13.85 2.95 2.01
CA GLU A 170 13.93 4.28 1.44
C GLU A 170 12.57 4.83 0.97
N MET A 171 11.43 4.26 1.40
CA MET A 171 10.08 4.75 1.03
C MET A 171 9.87 6.26 1.29
N ARG A 172 10.63 6.87 2.22
CA ARG A 172 10.68 8.32 2.44
C ARG A 172 11.06 9.11 1.19
N SER A 173 11.93 8.57 0.33
CA SER A 173 12.38 9.22 -0.91
C SER A 173 11.21 9.50 -1.85
N ILE A 174 10.22 8.60 -1.87
CA ILE A 174 8.98 8.75 -2.65
C ILE A 174 7.82 9.37 -1.86
N GLY A 175 8.05 9.83 -0.63
CA GLY A 175 7.10 10.65 0.14
C GLY A 175 6.45 9.96 1.34
N ASP A 176 6.80 8.70 1.61
CA ASP A 176 6.21 7.97 2.72
C ASP A 176 6.67 8.52 4.08
N HIS A 177 5.76 8.46 5.04
CA HIS A 177 5.96 8.88 6.41
C HIS A 177 4.94 8.19 7.30
N MET A 178 5.30 7.97 8.56
CA MET A 178 4.37 7.44 9.54
C MET A 178 3.54 8.58 10.14
N ILE A 179 2.24 8.35 10.31
CA ILE A 179 1.31 9.35 10.85
C ILE A 179 0.73 8.87 12.18
N ALA A 180 0.62 9.79 13.13
CA ALA A 180 0.08 9.56 14.45
C ALA A 180 -0.90 10.67 14.82
N THR A 181 -1.85 10.34 15.70
CA THR A 181 -2.79 11.30 16.27
C THR A 181 -3.11 10.90 17.71
N THR A 182 -3.86 11.74 18.42
CA THR A 182 -4.31 11.45 19.78
C THR A 182 -5.50 10.49 19.76
N PRO A 183 -5.40 9.28 20.36
CA PRO A 183 -6.55 8.38 20.50
C PRO A 183 -7.49 8.84 21.63
N PRO A 184 -8.75 8.38 21.64
CA PRO A 184 -9.42 7.64 20.56
C PRO A 184 -9.92 8.59 19.44
N LEU A 185 -10.09 8.04 18.24
CA LEU A 185 -10.92 8.64 17.20
C LEU A 185 -12.34 8.09 17.31
N ILE A 186 -13.35 8.95 17.34
CA ILE A 186 -14.75 8.54 17.50
C ILE A 186 -15.60 9.18 16.40
N LEU A 187 -16.43 8.38 15.76
CA LEU A 187 -17.57 8.82 14.95
C LEU A 187 -18.85 8.47 15.72
N ARG A 188 -19.51 9.51 16.25
CA ARG A 188 -20.75 9.38 17.01
C ARG A 188 -21.96 9.60 16.11
N LEU A 189 -22.80 8.58 16.00
CA LEU A 189 -24.07 8.64 15.29
C LEU A 189 -25.20 8.79 16.30
N PHE A 190 -25.71 10.01 16.46
CA PHE A 190 -26.91 10.20 17.25
C PHE A 190 -28.12 9.69 16.49
N VAL A 191 -29.00 8.99 17.20
CA VAL A 191 -30.21 8.42 16.61
C VAL A 191 -31.46 9.04 17.22
N ASP A 192 -32.57 8.94 16.49
CA ASP A 192 -33.87 9.15 17.12
C ASP A 192 -34.05 8.10 18.24
N PRO A 193 -34.61 8.47 19.41
CA PRO A 193 -34.76 7.52 20.51
C PRO A 193 -35.65 6.35 20.09
N VAL A 194 -35.09 5.13 20.11
CA VAL A 194 -35.83 3.90 19.84
C VAL A 194 -35.73 2.96 21.03
N THR A 195 -36.86 2.40 21.44
CA THR A 195 -36.93 1.31 22.42
C THR A 195 -36.83 -0.02 21.70
N MET A 196 -35.96 -0.91 22.16
CA MET A 196 -35.93 -2.29 21.66
C MET A 196 -37.05 -3.10 22.33
N ALA A 197 -37.95 -3.69 21.53
CA ALA A 197 -38.97 -4.58 22.07
C ALA A 197 -38.33 -5.90 22.54
N ALA A 198 -38.91 -6.51 23.58
CA ALA A 198 -38.43 -7.78 24.11
C ALA A 198 -38.40 -8.86 23.00
N GLY A 199 -37.24 -9.50 22.83
CA GLY A 199 -37.03 -10.55 21.82
C GLY A 199 -36.55 -10.06 20.45
N GLN A 200 -36.44 -8.75 20.21
CA GLN A 200 -35.81 -8.23 18.98
C GLN A 200 -34.28 -8.24 19.07
N ASN A 201 -33.62 -8.66 18.00
CA ASN A 201 -32.16 -8.61 17.85
C ASN A 201 -31.67 -7.57 16.83
N ARG A 202 -32.60 -6.84 16.20
CA ARG A 202 -32.34 -5.82 15.19
C ARG A 202 -33.34 -4.68 15.34
N VAL A 203 -32.86 -3.46 15.13
CA VAL A 203 -33.67 -2.25 15.13
C VAL A 203 -33.19 -1.34 14.00
N ILE A 204 -34.13 -0.71 13.29
CA ILE A 204 -33.81 0.32 12.30
C ILE A 204 -33.82 1.65 13.02
N VAL A 205 -32.72 2.40 12.87
CA VAL A 205 -32.54 3.69 13.52
C VAL A 205 -32.31 4.75 12.45
N ARG A 206 -32.85 5.93 12.68
CA ARG A 206 -32.57 7.10 11.85
C ARG A 206 -31.49 7.93 12.52
N THR A 207 -30.39 8.18 11.82
CA THR A 207 -29.34 9.09 12.28
C THR A 207 -29.84 10.53 12.21
N ARG A 208 -29.86 11.23 13.34
CA ARG A 208 -30.27 12.64 13.44
C ARG A 208 -29.10 13.61 13.28
N ALA A 209 -27.93 13.20 13.76
CA ALA A 209 -26.72 14.01 13.77
C ALA A 209 -25.49 13.11 13.81
N VAL A 210 -24.38 13.66 13.34
CA VAL A 210 -23.07 13.01 13.34
C VAL A 210 -22.06 13.96 13.96
N GLU A 211 -21.28 13.45 14.90
CA GLU A 211 -20.15 14.17 15.48
C GLU A 211 -18.89 13.33 15.39
N MET A 212 -17.74 14.00 15.37
CA MET A 212 -16.44 13.35 15.37
C MET A 212 -15.62 13.86 16.53
N TYR A 213 -14.80 12.99 17.12
CA TYR A 213 -13.94 13.33 18.24
C TYR A 213 -12.53 12.77 18.04
N CYS A 214 -11.55 13.49 18.56
CA CYS A 214 -10.14 13.10 18.64
C CYS A 214 -9.65 13.38 20.07
N GLY A 215 -9.19 12.35 20.79
CA GLY A 215 -8.73 12.52 22.18
C GLY A 215 -9.78 13.11 23.13
N GLY A 216 -11.07 12.84 22.87
CA GLY A 216 -12.18 13.41 23.65
C GLY A 216 -12.58 14.84 23.27
N ARG A 217 -11.84 15.51 22.38
CA ARG A 217 -12.20 16.82 21.83
C ARG A 217 -13.11 16.64 20.61
N LYS A 218 -14.20 17.40 20.56
CA LYS A 218 -15.09 17.41 19.39
C LYS A 218 -14.39 18.13 18.24
N VAL A 219 -14.36 17.49 17.08
CA VAL A 219 -13.79 18.05 15.85
C VAL A 219 -14.84 18.90 15.16
N GLU A 220 -14.56 20.18 14.97
CA GLU A 220 -15.47 21.11 14.29
C GLU A 220 -15.02 21.45 12.87
N ASP A 221 -13.71 21.55 12.63
CA ASP A 221 -13.17 21.87 11.32
C ASP A 221 -13.54 20.82 10.25
N LYS A 222 -13.87 21.30 9.04
CA LYS A 222 -14.34 20.45 7.94
C LYS A 222 -13.22 19.60 7.36
N PHE A 223 -12.00 20.10 7.34
CA PHE A 223 -10.85 19.35 6.86
C PHE A 223 -10.44 18.30 7.90
N GLU A 224 -10.35 18.66 9.18
CA GLU A 224 -10.06 17.73 10.28
C GLU A 224 -11.08 16.60 10.38
N LYS A 225 -12.38 16.87 10.15
CA LYS A 225 -13.41 15.82 10.01
C LYS A 225 -13.08 14.80 8.91
N LYS A 226 -12.54 15.26 7.77
CA LYS A 226 -12.10 14.35 6.71
C LYS A 226 -10.87 13.55 7.14
N VAL A 227 -9.95 14.16 7.88
CA VAL A 227 -8.76 13.49 8.42
C VAL A 227 -9.18 12.36 9.37
N VAL A 228 -10.06 12.63 10.34
CA VAL A 228 -10.59 11.62 11.26
C VAL A 228 -11.29 10.50 10.50
N MET A 229 -12.18 10.83 9.58
CA MET A 229 -12.88 9.83 8.77
C MET A 229 -11.90 8.97 7.95
N TYR A 230 -10.88 9.58 7.36
CA TYR A 230 -9.86 8.87 6.58
C TYR A 230 -9.09 7.88 7.46
N PHE A 231 -8.62 8.30 8.63
CA PHE A 231 -7.92 7.41 9.57
C PHE A 231 -8.80 6.31 10.14
N MET A 232 -10.06 6.62 10.46
CA MET A 232 -11.00 5.59 10.91
C MET A 232 -11.33 4.58 9.81
N LEU A 233 -11.36 4.98 8.53
CA LEU A 233 -11.69 4.04 7.45
C LEU A 233 -10.51 3.19 7.00
N TYR A 234 -9.29 3.73 7.06
CA TYR A 234 -8.12 3.15 6.39
C TYR A 234 -6.92 2.90 7.31
N GLY A 235 -6.96 3.40 8.54
CA GLY A 235 -5.93 3.22 9.55
C GLY A 235 -5.90 1.84 10.18
N GLY A 236 -4.80 1.54 10.88
CA GLY A 236 -4.54 0.22 11.46
C GLY A 236 -5.13 -0.02 12.86
N TRP A 237 -5.81 0.96 13.46
CA TRP A 237 -6.37 0.80 14.80
C TRP A 237 -7.58 -0.13 14.83
N PRO A 238 -7.67 -1.05 15.82
CA PRO A 238 -8.86 -1.85 16.01
C PRO A 238 -10.07 -0.96 16.27
N GLN A 239 -11.23 -1.43 15.83
CA GLN A 239 -12.49 -0.71 15.93
C GLN A 239 -13.51 -1.47 16.76
N ARG A 240 -14.31 -0.70 17.49
CA ARG A 240 -15.49 -1.19 18.20
C ARG A 240 -16.65 -0.24 17.99
N ALA A 241 -17.86 -0.73 18.21
CA ALA A 241 -19.09 0.05 18.02
C ALA A 241 -19.98 0.02 19.29
N PRO A 242 -19.52 0.54 20.44
CA PRO A 242 -20.36 0.65 21.63
C PRO A 242 -21.61 1.51 21.36
N VAL A 243 -22.67 1.19 22.10
CA VAL A 243 -23.96 1.89 22.03
C VAL A 243 -24.26 2.50 23.38
N GLU A 244 -24.82 3.71 23.38
CA GLU A 244 -25.34 4.34 24.59
C GLU A 244 -26.84 4.12 24.69
N ILE A 245 -27.28 3.58 25.84
CA ILE A 245 -28.69 3.40 26.16
C ILE A 245 -29.01 4.16 27.45
N GLN A 246 -30.00 5.05 27.39
CA GLN A 246 -30.51 5.80 28.53
C GLN A 246 -32.01 5.55 28.65
N ASP A 247 -32.49 5.20 29.85
CA ASP A 247 -33.89 4.87 30.12
C ASP A 247 -34.49 3.84 29.13
N GLY A 248 -33.67 2.84 28.75
CA GLY A 248 -34.06 1.79 27.80
C GLY A 248 -34.20 2.26 26.34
N ARG A 249 -33.73 3.47 26.01
CA ARG A 249 -33.71 4.03 24.66
C ARG A 249 -32.29 4.15 24.15
N LEU A 250 -32.07 3.71 22.91
CA LEU A 250 -30.80 3.94 22.22
C LEU A 250 -30.65 5.43 21.92
N MET A 251 -29.55 6.02 22.36
CA MET A 251 -29.27 7.45 22.22
C MET A 251 -28.28 7.74 21.08
N TRP A 252 -27.18 6.98 21.04
CA TRP A 252 -26.20 7.05 19.96
C TRP A 252 -25.38 5.77 19.84
N ILE A 253 -24.70 5.65 18.71
CA ILE A 253 -23.74 4.59 18.40
C ILE A 253 -22.39 5.27 18.18
N ASP A 254 -21.36 4.83 18.92
CA ASP A 254 -20.00 5.32 18.75
C ASP A 254 -19.19 4.29 17.97
N HIS A 255 -18.74 4.64 16.77
CA HIS A 255 -17.64 3.91 16.14
C HIS A 255 -16.34 4.46 16.73
N VAL A 256 -15.60 3.63 17.44
CA VAL A 256 -14.36 4.02 18.15
C VAL A 256 -13.19 3.28 17.52
N ALA A 257 -12.18 4.04 17.09
CA ALA A 257 -10.87 3.54 16.68
C ALA A 257 -9.82 4.00 17.70
N GLU A 258 -9.06 3.05 18.24
CA GLU A 258 -7.99 3.30 19.23
C GLU A 258 -6.95 2.19 19.15
N PRO A 259 -5.68 2.41 19.57
CA PRO A 259 -4.69 1.35 19.60
C PRO A 259 -5.09 0.24 20.58
N GLU A 260 -4.66 -0.99 20.30
CA GLU A 260 -4.89 -2.13 21.19
C GLU A 260 -4.16 -1.96 22.54
N GLN A 261 -2.97 -1.36 22.50
CA GLN A 261 -2.16 -1.08 23.68
C GLN A 261 -1.66 0.37 23.61
N PRO A 262 -2.32 1.32 24.28
CA PRO A 262 -1.84 2.70 24.34
C PRO A 262 -0.56 2.79 25.19
N THR A 263 0.36 3.65 24.75
CA THR A 263 1.63 3.98 25.39
C THR A 263 1.39 5.04 26.45
N PRO A 264 1.56 4.73 27.75
CA PRO A 264 1.26 5.66 28.83
C PRO A 264 2.08 6.95 28.71
N GLY A 265 1.41 8.10 28.78
CA GLY A 265 2.05 9.42 28.79
C GLY A 265 2.53 9.96 27.43
N GLN A 266 2.42 9.20 26.34
CA GLN A 266 2.90 9.64 25.01
C GLN A 266 2.02 10.71 24.36
N GLY A 267 0.70 10.68 24.61
CA GLY A 267 -0.25 11.67 24.08
C GLY A 267 -0.62 11.52 22.59
N PHE A 268 0.08 10.66 21.85
CA PHE A 268 -0.23 10.28 20.48
C PHE A 268 0.04 8.79 20.26
N GLU A 269 -0.57 8.22 19.23
CA GLU A 269 -0.40 6.82 18.86
C GLU A 269 -0.28 6.65 17.34
N MET A 270 0.54 5.71 16.90
CA MET A 270 0.78 5.48 15.48
C MET A 270 -0.45 4.89 14.82
N ILE A 271 -0.93 5.53 13.75
CA ILE A 271 -2.04 5.02 12.95
C ILE A 271 -1.51 4.02 11.92
N ASP A 272 -0.66 4.51 11.00
CA ASP A 272 0.05 3.72 9.99
C ASP A 272 1.09 4.62 9.24
N PHE A 273 1.80 4.06 8.27
CA PHE A 273 2.43 4.77 7.17
C PHE A 273 1.38 5.27 6.19
N MET A 274 1.65 6.41 5.55
CA MET A 274 0.80 6.95 4.49
C MET A 274 0.65 5.95 3.33
N SER A 275 1.72 5.24 2.96
CA SER A 275 1.66 4.14 1.98
C SER A 275 0.69 3.02 2.38
N GLY A 276 0.58 2.73 3.69
CA GLY A 276 -0.38 1.79 4.26
C GLY A 276 -1.83 2.28 4.09
N LEU A 277 -2.11 3.53 4.46
CA LEU A 277 -3.44 4.14 4.30
C LEU A 277 -3.90 4.17 2.84
N ILE A 278 -3.00 4.52 1.91
CA ILE A 278 -3.26 4.50 0.48
C ILE A 278 -3.51 3.07 -0.01
N SER A 279 -2.71 2.09 0.46
CA SER A 279 -2.90 0.67 0.12
C SER A 279 -4.24 0.12 0.62
N SER A 280 -4.66 0.51 1.83
CA SER A 280 -5.98 0.19 2.38
C SER A 280 -7.10 0.79 1.52
N THR A 281 -6.93 2.04 1.08
CA THR A 281 -7.87 2.71 0.18
C THR A 281 -7.98 1.98 -1.16
N PHE A 282 -6.84 1.70 -1.80
CA PHE A 282 -6.76 0.89 -3.03
C PHE A 282 -7.46 -0.47 -2.85
N THR A 283 -7.25 -1.11 -1.70
CA THR A 283 -7.84 -2.40 -1.37
C THR A 283 -9.35 -2.35 -1.30
N ARG A 284 -9.93 -1.33 -0.68
CA ARG A 284 -11.38 -1.14 -0.62
C ARG A 284 -12.05 -1.06 -2.00
N TYR A 285 -11.35 -0.52 -3.00
CA TYR A 285 -11.90 -0.41 -4.36
C TYR A 285 -11.70 -1.67 -5.21
N THR A 286 -10.68 -2.47 -4.89
CA THR A 286 -10.23 -3.61 -5.72
C THR A 286 -10.58 -4.98 -5.16
N VAL A 287 -10.97 -5.09 -3.89
CA VAL A 287 -11.25 -6.35 -3.19
C VAL A 287 -12.65 -6.30 -2.58
N THR A 288 -13.35 -7.44 -2.54
CA THR A 288 -14.66 -7.57 -1.88
C THR A 288 -14.51 -7.68 -0.35
N ASP A 289 -15.61 -7.51 0.38
CA ASP A 289 -15.60 -7.63 1.86
C ASP A 289 -15.18 -9.03 2.35
N ILE A 290 -15.31 -10.05 1.50
CA ILE A 290 -14.88 -11.44 1.77
C ILE A 290 -13.44 -11.74 1.30
N GLY A 291 -12.71 -10.72 0.82
CA GLY A 291 -11.30 -10.83 0.46
C GLY A 291 -11.00 -11.25 -0.98
N GLU A 292 -11.99 -11.30 -1.86
CA GLU A 292 -11.81 -11.70 -3.26
C GLU A 292 -11.43 -10.51 -4.14
N ILE A 293 -10.47 -10.70 -5.05
CA ILE A 293 -10.08 -9.66 -6.01
C ILE A 293 -11.22 -9.43 -7.00
N ARG A 294 -11.77 -8.22 -7.01
CA ARG A 294 -12.79 -7.76 -7.96
C ARG A 294 -12.18 -7.02 -9.15
N LEU A 295 -11.11 -6.26 -8.91
CA LEU A 295 -10.42 -5.45 -9.93
C LEU A 295 -8.90 -5.53 -9.72
N LEU A 296 -8.12 -5.51 -10.81
CA LEU A 296 -6.66 -5.38 -10.73
C LEU A 296 -6.22 -3.95 -10.38
N LYS A 297 -6.94 -2.96 -10.90
CA LYS A 297 -6.75 -1.53 -10.60
C LYS A 297 -8.11 -0.82 -10.49
N PRO A 298 -8.20 0.27 -9.71
CA PRO A 298 -9.38 1.12 -9.68
C PRO A 298 -9.71 1.73 -11.05
N ARG A 299 -10.93 2.28 -11.16
CA ARG A 299 -11.41 2.96 -12.39
C ARG A 299 -11.14 4.46 -12.41
N PHE A 300 -10.30 4.95 -11.50
CA PHE A 300 -9.93 6.35 -11.36
C PHE A 300 -8.41 6.44 -11.39
N ASP A 301 -7.89 7.63 -11.69
CA ASP A 301 -6.45 7.85 -11.78
C ASP A 301 -5.76 7.77 -10.41
N PRO A 302 -4.46 7.42 -10.36
CA PRO A 302 -3.67 7.36 -9.12
C PRO A 302 -3.86 8.52 -8.16
N ASP A 303 -3.92 9.75 -8.68
CA ASP A 303 -4.09 10.98 -7.90
C ASP A 303 -5.40 11.03 -7.11
N ALA A 304 -6.43 10.28 -7.51
CA ALA A 304 -7.69 10.23 -6.77
C ALA A 304 -7.59 9.51 -5.41
N LEU A 305 -6.51 8.75 -5.16
CA LEU A 305 -6.23 8.18 -3.84
C LEU A 305 -5.48 9.14 -2.92
N ARG A 306 -4.97 10.25 -3.44
CA ARG A 306 -4.20 11.20 -2.65
C ARG A 306 -5.12 11.83 -1.61
N PHE A 307 -4.77 11.63 -0.35
CA PHE A 307 -5.34 12.39 0.75
C PHE A 307 -4.32 13.43 1.21
N ASP A 308 -4.47 14.66 0.73
CA ASP A 308 -3.49 15.71 0.96
C ASP A 308 -3.68 16.35 2.34
N ILE A 309 -2.72 16.11 3.24
CA ILE A 309 -2.64 16.83 4.50
C ILE A 309 -1.48 17.84 4.38
N PRO A 310 -1.77 19.16 4.36
CA PRO A 310 -0.76 20.19 4.12
C PRO A 310 0.47 20.02 5.02
N ARG A 311 1.67 20.29 4.51
CA ARG A 311 2.92 20.09 5.30
C ARG A 311 2.99 21.03 6.50
N ASP A 312 2.39 22.20 6.38
CA ASP A 312 2.23 23.24 7.40
C ASP A 312 0.93 23.09 8.20
N TYR A 313 0.29 21.91 8.15
CA TYR A 313 -0.90 21.64 8.94
C TYR A 313 -0.61 21.79 10.43
N HIS A 314 -1.38 22.66 11.08
CA HIS A 314 -1.44 22.84 12.52
C HIS A 314 -2.91 22.82 12.95
N GLY A 315 -3.44 21.62 13.15
CA GLY A 315 -4.83 21.40 13.55
C GLY A 315 -5.10 21.75 15.01
N GLU A 316 -6.27 22.31 15.29
CA GLU A 316 -6.73 22.59 16.65
C GLU A 316 -7.37 21.35 17.27
N ASP A 317 -8.24 20.65 16.54
CA ASP A 317 -8.99 19.52 17.11
C ASP A 317 -8.31 18.17 16.90
N VAL A 318 -7.51 18.06 15.83
CA VAL A 318 -6.83 16.82 15.44
C VAL A 318 -5.32 17.09 15.36
N PRO A 319 -4.59 16.97 16.47
CA PRO A 319 -3.14 17.10 16.46
C PRO A 319 -2.53 15.94 15.67
N LEU A 320 -1.59 16.25 14.78
CA LEU A 320 -0.91 15.26 13.95
C LEU A 320 0.58 15.27 14.22
N TRP A 321 1.15 14.06 14.29
CA TRP A 321 2.59 13.84 14.25
C TRP A 321 2.93 13.11 12.97
N ARG A 322 4.00 13.54 12.30
CA ARG A 322 4.56 12.90 11.11
C ARG A 322 5.99 12.52 11.38
N PHE A 323 6.30 11.25 11.18
CA PHE A 323 7.65 10.72 11.37
C PHE A 323 8.21 10.33 10.02
N GLU A 324 9.27 11.03 9.62
CA GLU A 324 10.10 10.60 8.51
C GLU A 324 11.06 9.52 8.99
N ILE A 325 10.99 8.33 8.39
CA ILE A 325 11.85 7.21 8.76
C ILE A 325 13.00 7.15 7.78
N PHE A 326 14.21 7.09 8.31
CA PHE A 326 15.44 6.98 7.55
C PHE A 326 15.94 5.54 7.63
N PRO A 327 16.58 5.03 6.56
CA PRO A 327 17.35 3.81 6.66
C PRO A 327 18.36 3.90 7.80
N SER A 328 18.60 2.78 8.47
CA SER A 328 19.73 2.68 9.39
C SER A 328 21.02 2.94 8.61
N SER A 329 21.81 3.92 9.05
CA SER A 329 23.23 3.95 8.69
C SER A 329 23.85 2.70 9.30
N LEU A 330 24.22 1.71 8.50
CA LEU A 330 25.06 0.60 8.96
C LEU A 330 26.48 1.12 9.27
N GLU A 331 26.60 1.95 10.30
CA GLU A 331 27.78 2.16 11.13
C GLU A 331 27.38 1.81 12.57
N THR A 332 27.00 0.56 12.79
CA THR A 332 26.96 0.01 14.15
C THR A 332 28.17 -0.90 14.31
N SER A 333 29.34 -0.29 14.48
CA SER A 333 30.42 -0.90 15.25
C SER A 333 29.92 -1.02 16.68
N HIS A 334 29.39 -2.19 17.05
CA HIS A 334 29.27 -2.56 18.45
C HIS A 334 30.67 -2.80 19.02
N GLU A 335 31.41 -1.73 19.32
CA GLU A 335 32.35 -1.80 20.44
C GLU A 335 31.50 -1.68 21.70
N ALA A 336 31.32 -2.81 22.39
CA ALA A 336 30.77 -2.81 23.72
C ALA A 336 31.73 -2.02 24.62
N GLU A 337 31.32 -0.85 25.10
CA GLU A 337 32.00 -0.22 26.22
C GLU A 337 31.97 -1.18 27.42
N PRO A 338 33.11 -1.46 28.07
CA PRO A 338 33.10 -2.26 29.27
C PRO A 338 32.40 -1.47 30.38
N ALA A 339 31.48 -2.12 31.08
CA ALA A 339 30.75 -1.53 32.20
C ALA A 339 31.73 -0.99 33.25
N PRO A 340 31.47 0.19 33.85
CA PRO A 340 32.27 0.70 34.95
C PRO A 340 32.09 -0.22 36.17
N GLY A 341 33.21 -0.61 36.78
CA GLY A 341 33.28 -1.45 37.98
C GLY A 341 33.05 -0.71 39.28
#